data_AF-A0A976QJV8-F1
#
_entry.id   AF-A0A976QJV8-F1
#
_cell.length_a   1.000
_cell.length_b   1.000
_cell.length_c   1.000
_cell.angle_alpha   90.00
_cell.angle_beta   90.00
_cell.angle_gamma   90.00
#
_symmetry.space_group_name_H-M   'P 1'
#
loop_
_entity.id
_entity.type
_entity.pdbx_description
1 polymer ?
#
loop_
_entity_poly.entity_id
_entity_poly.type
_entity_poly.pdbx_seq_one_letter_code
_entity_poly.pdbx_strand_id
1 'polypeptide(L)'
;MRQRDELRFAHIASTVWFILCVGYILVLALRQAGVHWWVVFSISGQGALIILLLVSLYLFAIFRGISSSQKVQVEHPLTSTIYYAVFYVSAPFLGCLAGLLGMIGINTTSQFLLGIAMGTLGTTFLVWVIVDPLIGLIEMMLPASRKNRVQRLAQTKAEREQKQRDKIRLLEEVLAKEEYDRQNWREILKPQAEKLAGLLTADITDIKQVEQETVGIGVSAWQTGGLSCMRELRDMTMSICKQKYRDKATVDYINFWWDGIGNWRAAPIG
;
A
#
# COMPACT_ATOMS: atom_id res chain seq x y z
N MET A 1 -10.88 15.42 -30.48
CA MET A 1 -11.73 14.25 -30.17
C MET A 1 -11.52 13.14 -31.20
N ARG A 2 -11.77 13.38 -32.50
CA ARG A 2 -11.58 12.42 -33.61
C ARG A 2 -10.30 11.55 -33.58
N GLN A 3 -9.11 12.13 -33.39
CA GLN A 3 -7.85 11.37 -33.33
C GLN A 3 -7.73 10.40 -32.13
N ARG A 4 -8.38 10.70 -31.00
CA ARG A 4 -8.37 9.80 -29.83
C ARG A 4 -9.28 8.58 -30.06
N ASP A 5 -10.37 8.79 -30.79
CA ASP A 5 -11.32 7.73 -31.13
C ASP A 5 -10.73 6.78 -32.18
N GLU A 6 -10.02 7.32 -33.18
CA GLU A 6 -9.27 6.54 -34.18
C GLU A 6 -8.16 5.69 -33.53
N LEU A 7 -7.40 6.26 -32.59
CA LEU A 7 -6.36 5.52 -31.87
C LEU A 7 -6.95 4.43 -30.97
N ARG A 8 -8.11 4.70 -30.34
CA ARG A 8 -8.82 3.71 -29.52
C ARG A 8 -9.32 2.55 -30.38
N PHE A 9 -9.87 2.84 -31.56
CA PHE A 9 -10.31 1.82 -32.50
C PHE A 9 -9.12 0.98 -32.99
N ALA A 10 -8.03 1.62 -33.41
CA ALA A 10 -6.80 0.94 -33.81
C ALA A 10 -6.24 0.07 -32.69
N HIS A 11 -6.32 0.54 -31.44
CA HIS A 11 -5.88 -0.23 -30.27
C HIS A 11 -6.74 -1.47 -30.03
N ILE A 12 -8.07 -1.35 -30.12
CA ILE A 12 -8.98 -2.49 -29.99
C ILE A 12 -8.73 -3.50 -31.11
N ALA A 13 -8.67 -3.04 -32.35
CA ALA A 13 -8.42 -3.90 -33.52
C ALA A 13 -7.08 -4.65 -33.41
N SER A 14 -6.02 -3.93 -33.03
CA SER A 14 -4.68 -4.47 -32.80
C SER A 14 -4.65 -5.52 -31.68
N THR A 15 -5.38 -5.26 -30.58
CA THR A 15 -5.47 -6.19 -29.44
C THR A 15 -6.25 -7.44 -29.82
N VAL A 16 -7.38 -7.30 -30.50
CA VAL A 16 -8.17 -8.45 -30.99
C VAL A 16 -7.34 -9.29 -31.96
N TRP A 17 -6.64 -8.65 -32.90
CA TRP A 17 -5.75 -9.35 -33.84
C TRP A 17 -4.65 -10.12 -33.13
N PHE A 18 -3.97 -9.49 -32.17
CA PHE A 18 -2.93 -10.14 -31.38
C PHE A 18 -3.45 -11.35 -30.61
N ILE A 19 -4.62 -11.23 -29.95
CA ILE A 19 -5.27 -12.33 -29.23
C ILE A 19 -5.61 -13.48 -30.18
N LEU A 20 -6.10 -13.19 -31.40
CA LEU A 20 -6.39 -14.22 -32.40
C LEU A 20 -5.12 -14.97 -32.84
N CYS A 21 -4.03 -14.25 -33.12
CA CYS A 21 -2.73 -14.86 -33.47
C CYS A 21 -2.20 -15.74 -32.34
N VAL A 22 -2.28 -15.26 -31.10
CA VAL A 22 -1.91 -16.02 -29.90
C VAL A 22 -2.78 -17.27 -29.74
N GLY A 23 -4.10 -17.13 -29.85
CA GLY A 23 -5.04 -18.24 -29.75
C GLY A 23 -4.81 -19.29 -30.85
N TYR A 24 -4.52 -18.86 -32.07
CA TYR A 24 -4.19 -19.74 -33.18
C TYR A 24 -2.93 -20.56 -32.92
N ILE A 25 -1.84 -19.93 -32.46
CA ILE A 25 -0.60 -20.61 -32.09
C ILE A 25 -0.87 -21.61 -30.95
N LEU A 26 -1.64 -21.21 -29.95
CA LEU A 26 -1.98 -22.07 -28.82
C LEU A 26 -2.77 -23.31 -29.26
N VAL A 27 -3.81 -23.14 -30.09
CA VAL A 27 -4.61 -24.24 -30.62
C VAL A 27 -3.77 -25.19 -31.48
N LEU A 28 -2.89 -24.65 -32.33
CA LEU A 28 -1.96 -25.47 -33.12
C LEU A 28 -0.99 -26.25 -32.24
N ALA A 29 -0.40 -25.59 -31.24
CA ALA A 29 0.50 -26.23 -30.28
C ALA A 29 -0.21 -27.36 -29.52
N LEU A 30 -1.44 -27.11 -29.04
CA LEU A 30 -2.27 -28.12 -28.38
C LEU A 30 -2.61 -29.29 -29.29
N ARG A 31 -2.92 -29.03 -30.57
CA ARG A 31 -3.20 -30.08 -31.56
C ARG A 31 -1.95 -30.92 -31.86
N GLN A 32 -0.79 -30.30 -31.94
CA GLN A 32 0.49 -30.99 -32.20
C GLN A 32 0.98 -31.79 -30.98
N ALA A 33 0.71 -31.31 -29.77
CA ALA A 33 1.10 -31.96 -28.52
C ALA A 33 0.33 -33.27 -28.24
N GLY A 34 -0.83 -33.48 -28.89
CA GLY A 34 -1.74 -34.56 -28.54
C GLY A 34 -2.28 -34.40 -27.10
N VAL A 35 -3.25 -35.22 -26.71
CA VAL A 35 -3.92 -35.17 -25.39
C VAL A 35 -3.00 -35.70 -24.27
N HIS A 36 -1.73 -35.29 -24.22
CA HIS A 36 -0.74 -35.69 -23.20
C HIS A 36 -0.11 -34.43 -22.58
N TRP A 37 -1.00 -33.57 -22.07
CA TRP A 37 -0.75 -32.21 -21.55
C TRP A 37 0.35 -32.13 -20.49
N TRP A 38 0.59 -33.23 -19.76
CA TRP A 38 1.52 -33.28 -18.63
C TRP A 38 3.00 -33.42 -19.03
N VAL A 39 3.33 -33.93 -20.22
CA VAL A 39 4.73 -34.24 -20.60
C VAL A 39 5.36 -33.12 -21.41
N VAL A 40 4.58 -32.41 -22.24
CA VAL A 40 5.09 -31.33 -23.12
C VAL A 40 5.53 -30.10 -22.31
N PHE A 41 4.93 -29.86 -21.14
CA PHE A 41 5.25 -28.72 -20.29
C PHE A 41 6.66 -28.77 -19.70
N SER A 42 7.25 -29.97 -19.56
CA SER A 42 8.57 -30.12 -18.91
C SER A 42 9.76 -30.06 -19.86
N ILE A 43 9.61 -30.26 -21.18
CA ILE A 43 10.78 -30.50 -22.06
C ILE A 43 10.74 -29.74 -23.41
N SER A 44 9.63 -29.14 -23.84
CA SER A 44 9.50 -28.55 -25.18
C SER A 44 9.52 -27.01 -25.19
N GLY A 45 10.17 -26.39 -26.19
CA GLY A 45 10.19 -24.95 -26.45
C GLY A 45 8.80 -24.27 -26.58
N GLN A 46 7.71 -25.04 -26.57
CA GLN A 46 6.35 -24.53 -26.42
C GLN A 46 6.04 -23.99 -25.01
N GLY A 47 6.70 -24.51 -23.96
CA GLY A 47 6.61 -23.94 -22.61
C GLY A 47 7.21 -22.53 -22.54
N ALA A 48 8.29 -22.29 -23.31
CA ALA A 48 8.84 -20.95 -23.46
C ALA A 48 7.84 -20.00 -24.14
N LEU A 49 7.04 -20.44 -25.10
CA LEU A 49 6.00 -19.60 -25.72
C LEU A 49 4.88 -19.23 -24.74
N ILE A 50 4.45 -20.16 -23.89
CA ILE A 50 3.44 -19.87 -22.86
C ILE A 50 4.00 -18.94 -21.78
N ILE A 51 5.25 -19.16 -21.33
CA ILE A 51 5.93 -18.28 -20.40
C ILE A 51 6.11 -16.89 -21.02
N LEU A 52 6.55 -16.81 -22.27
CA LEU A 52 6.74 -15.58 -23.00
C LEU A 52 5.40 -14.85 -23.17
N LEU A 53 4.32 -15.55 -23.51
CA LEU A 53 2.94 -15.02 -23.54
C LEU A 53 2.48 -14.49 -22.18
N LEU A 54 2.68 -15.24 -21.10
CA LEU A 54 2.35 -14.83 -19.73
C LEU A 54 3.17 -13.61 -19.30
N VAL A 55 4.46 -13.59 -19.61
CA VAL A 55 5.36 -12.46 -19.39
C VAL A 55 4.89 -11.25 -20.21
N SER A 56 4.42 -11.43 -21.44
CA SER A 56 3.84 -10.35 -22.25
C SER A 56 2.57 -9.79 -21.66
N LEU A 57 1.64 -10.64 -21.24
CA LEU A 57 0.40 -10.20 -20.60
C LEU A 57 0.70 -9.49 -19.27
N TYR A 58 1.70 -9.98 -18.53
CA TYR A 58 2.15 -9.38 -17.28
C TYR A 58 2.83 -8.02 -17.48
N LEU A 59 3.77 -7.91 -18.43
CA LEU A 59 4.42 -6.65 -18.78
C LEU A 59 3.41 -5.64 -19.34
N PHE A 60 2.47 -6.09 -20.18
CA PHE A 60 1.37 -5.27 -20.67
C PHE A 60 0.52 -4.73 -19.52
N ALA A 61 0.17 -5.56 -18.53
CA ALA A 61 -0.61 -5.12 -17.38
C ALA A 61 0.15 -4.10 -16.50
N ILE A 62 1.44 -4.30 -16.28
CA ILE A 62 2.26 -3.40 -15.45
C ILE A 62 2.54 -2.07 -16.15
N PHE A 63 3.05 -2.10 -17.39
CA PHE A 63 3.43 -0.87 -18.09
C PHE A 63 2.21 -0.02 -18.45
N ARG A 64 1.05 -0.64 -18.70
CA ARG A 64 -0.18 0.08 -19.01
C ARG A 64 -0.98 0.49 -17.76
N GLY A 65 -0.90 -0.28 -16.67
CA GLY A 65 -1.57 0.02 -15.41
C GLY A 65 -0.97 1.20 -14.64
N ILE A 66 0.28 1.59 -14.93
CA ILE A 66 1.02 2.60 -14.14
C ILE A 66 0.96 4.02 -14.75
N SER A 67 0.51 4.20 -15.99
CA SER A 67 0.75 5.46 -16.73
C SER A 67 -0.52 6.17 -17.24
N SER A 68 -1.41 6.60 -16.34
CA SER A 68 -2.46 7.59 -16.69
C SER A 68 -2.27 8.94 -15.99
N SER A 69 -1.17 9.12 -15.27
CA SER A 69 -0.88 10.38 -14.57
C SER A 69 -0.29 11.39 -15.55
N GLN A 70 -0.90 12.57 -15.63
CA GLN A 70 -0.46 13.74 -16.41
C GLN A 70 1.01 14.13 -16.14
N LYS A 71 1.57 13.71 -14.99
CA LYS A 71 2.99 13.91 -14.64
C LYS A 71 3.95 13.06 -15.50
N VAL A 72 3.50 11.95 -16.09
CA VAL A 72 4.32 11.08 -16.94
C VAL A 72 4.60 11.75 -18.30
N GLN A 73 3.65 12.53 -18.83
CA GLN A 73 3.80 13.23 -20.12
C GLN A 73 4.94 14.26 -20.14
N VAL A 74 5.25 14.82 -18.98
CA VAL A 74 6.28 15.85 -18.82
C VAL A 74 7.69 15.24 -18.66
N GLU A 75 7.77 13.97 -18.29
CA GLU A 75 9.04 13.28 -18.05
C GLU A 75 9.47 12.36 -19.19
N HIS A 76 8.50 11.94 -20.00
CA HIS A 76 8.67 11.01 -21.10
C HIS A 76 8.14 11.62 -22.40
N PRO A 77 8.84 12.65 -22.93
CA PRO A 77 8.32 13.46 -24.04
C PRO A 77 8.22 12.71 -25.36
N LEU A 78 8.98 11.62 -25.58
CA LEU A 78 8.96 10.82 -26.81
C LEU A 78 7.85 9.77 -26.75
N THR A 79 7.76 9.01 -25.66
CA THR A 79 6.76 7.95 -25.47
C THR A 79 5.36 8.50 -25.20
N SER A 80 5.26 9.77 -24.83
CA SER A 80 3.99 10.48 -24.69
C SER A 80 3.50 11.15 -25.99
N THR A 81 4.26 11.07 -27.08
CA THR A 81 3.81 11.60 -28.37
C THR A 81 2.74 10.71 -29.01
N ILE A 82 1.86 11.32 -29.80
CA ILE A 82 0.86 10.62 -30.61
C ILE A 82 1.56 9.68 -31.62
N TYR A 83 2.71 10.08 -32.17
CA TYR A 83 3.48 9.26 -33.10
C TYR A 83 3.95 7.95 -32.46
N TYR A 84 4.48 8.02 -31.23
CA TYR A 84 4.88 6.82 -30.51
C TYR A 84 3.68 5.94 -30.17
N ALA A 85 2.56 6.54 -29.74
CA ALA A 85 1.34 5.80 -29.44
C ALA A 85 0.80 5.06 -30.67
N VAL A 86 0.80 5.70 -31.84
CA VAL A 86 0.41 5.07 -33.12
C VAL A 86 1.37 3.93 -33.48
N PHE A 87 2.68 4.17 -33.41
CA PHE A 87 3.69 3.13 -33.65
C PHE A 87 3.48 1.91 -32.75
N TYR A 88 3.35 2.15 -31.44
CA TYR A 88 3.18 1.10 -30.44
C TYR A 88 1.88 0.31 -30.64
N VAL A 89 0.77 1.00 -30.91
CA VAL A 89 -0.53 0.36 -31.20
C VAL A 89 -0.48 -0.42 -32.51
N SER A 90 0.30 0.04 -33.50
CA SER A 90 0.43 -0.63 -34.80
C SER A 90 1.37 -1.83 -34.80
N ALA A 91 2.11 -2.10 -33.72
CA ALA A 91 3.13 -3.15 -33.68
C ALA A 91 2.62 -4.56 -34.08
N PRO A 92 1.43 -5.02 -33.66
CA PRO A 92 0.86 -6.28 -34.15
C PRO A 92 0.59 -6.30 -35.67
N PHE A 93 0.18 -5.18 -36.26
CA PHE A 93 -0.03 -5.09 -37.71
C PHE A 93 1.30 -5.06 -38.47
N LEU A 94 2.32 -4.39 -37.93
CA LEU A 94 3.68 -4.44 -38.48
C LEU A 94 4.25 -5.86 -38.42
N GLY A 95 3.96 -6.60 -37.33
CA GLY A 95 4.31 -8.01 -37.21
C GLY A 95 3.54 -8.90 -38.19
N CYS A 96 2.26 -8.62 -38.45
CA CYS A 96 1.51 -9.28 -39.51
C CYS A 96 2.17 -9.07 -40.88
N LEU A 97 2.59 -7.83 -41.18
CA LEU A 97 3.28 -7.51 -42.43
C LEU A 97 4.63 -8.23 -42.52
N ALA A 98 5.40 -8.24 -41.44
CA ALA A 98 6.66 -8.97 -41.37
C ALA A 98 6.45 -10.48 -41.58
N GLY A 99 5.40 -11.05 -41.00
CA GLY A 99 5.01 -12.44 -41.22
C GLY A 99 4.58 -12.72 -42.66
N LEU A 100 3.81 -11.83 -43.29
CA LEU A 100 3.42 -11.95 -44.70
C LEU A 100 4.64 -11.98 -45.62
N LEU A 101 5.59 -11.05 -45.40
CA LEU A 101 6.83 -10.98 -46.17
C LEU A 101 7.73 -12.20 -45.94
N GLY A 102 7.82 -12.67 -44.69
CA GLY A 102 8.62 -13.86 -44.34
C GLY A 102 8.07 -15.17 -44.92
N MET A 103 6.81 -15.19 -45.34
CA MET A 103 6.13 -16.38 -45.87
C MET A 103 5.96 -16.38 -47.39
N ILE A 104 6.61 -15.45 -48.09
CA ILE A 104 6.65 -15.46 -49.56
C ILE A 104 7.24 -16.79 -50.05
N GLY A 105 6.52 -17.47 -50.94
CA GLY A 105 6.93 -18.74 -51.55
C GLY A 105 6.47 -20.00 -50.79
N ILE A 106 5.74 -19.86 -49.68
CA ILE A 106 5.16 -21.00 -48.96
C ILE A 106 3.77 -21.33 -49.50
N ASN A 107 3.61 -22.57 -49.98
CA ASN A 107 2.38 -23.01 -50.65
C ASN A 107 1.34 -23.63 -49.70
N THR A 108 1.71 -23.89 -48.45
CA THR A 108 0.81 -24.52 -47.46
C THR A 108 0.11 -23.46 -46.61
N THR A 109 -1.23 -23.44 -46.62
CA THR A 109 -2.03 -22.45 -45.87
C THR A 109 -1.76 -22.47 -44.36
N SER A 110 -1.58 -23.66 -43.76
CA SER A 110 -1.33 -23.78 -42.32
C SER A 110 0.03 -23.18 -41.91
N GLN A 111 1.06 -23.42 -42.71
CA GLN A 111 2.38 -22.83 -42.51
C GLN A 111 2.33 -21.32 -42.72
N PHE A 112 1.69 -20.86 -43.80
CA PHE A 112 1.49 -19.44 -44.10
C PHE A 112 0.84 -18.69 -42.93
N LEU A 113 -0.29 -19.20 -42.41
CA LEU A 113 -0.97 -18.62 -41.24
C LEU A 113 -0.12 -18.67 -39.97
N LEU A 114 0.66 -19.74 -39.76
CA LEU A 114 1.58 -19.83 -38.63
C LEU A 114 2.68 -18.78 -38.71
N GLY A 115 3.24 -18.53 -39.89
CA GLY A 115 4.24 -17.50 -40.10
C GLY A 115 3.71 -16.09 -39.84
N ILE A 116 2.46 -15.80 -40.25
CA ILE A 116 1.79 -14.53 -39.90
C ILE A 116 1.63 -14.38 -38.40
N ALA A 117 1.16 -15.43 -37.71
CA ALA A 117 0.97 -15.40 -36.27
C ALA A 117 2.30 -15.23 -35.52
N MET A 118 3.35 -15.94 -35.96
CA MET A 118 4.70 -15.83 -35.39
C MET A 118 5.33 -14.46 -35.64
N GLY A 119 5.16 -13.87 -36.83
CA GLY A 119 5.60 -12.50 -37.13
C GLY A 119 4.88 -11.46 -36.25
N THR A 120 3.56 -11.59 -36.11
CA THR A 120 2.74 -10.75 -35.22
C THR A 120 3.25 -10.81 -33.79
N LEU A 121 3.48 -12.01 -33.27
CA LEU A 121 3.99 -12.23 -31.93
C LEU A 121 5.41 -11.65 -31.80
N GLY A 122 6.36 -12.11 -32.62
CA GLY A 122 7.76 -11.71 -32.55
C GLY A 122 7.98 -10.20 -32.59
N THR A 123 7.31 -9.49 -33.52
CA THR A 123 7.44 -8.03 -33.63
C THR A 123 6.83 -7.31 -32.43
N THR A 124 5.67 -7.75 -31.93
CA THR A 124 5.05 -7.13 -30.75
C THR A 124 5.95 -7.27 -29.52
N PHE A 125 6.55 -8.45 -29.33
CA PHE A 125 7.50 -8.69 -28.25
C PHE A 125 8.78 -7.87 -28.39
N LEU A 126 9.34 -7.79 -29.61
CA LEU A 126 10.52 -6.98 -29.87
C LEU A 126 10.26 -5.52 -29.50
N VAL A 127 9.10 -4.98 -29.89
CA VAL A 127 8.71 -3.62 -29.53
C VAL A 127 8.58 -3.45 -28.02
N TRP A 128 7.93 -4.37 -27.32
CA TRP A 128 7.67 -4.25 -25.87
C TRP A 128 8.89 -4.51 -24.99
N VAL A 129 9.71 -5.49 -25.35
CA VAL A 129 10.84 -5.95 -24.50
C VAL A 129 12.12 -5.19 -24.82
N ILE A 130 12.30 -4.78 -26.07
CA ILE A 130 13.55 -4.16 -26.53
C ILE A 130 13.35 -2.68 -26.83
N VAL A 131 12.43 -2.34 -27.73
CA VAL A 131 12.29 -0.95 -28.21
C VAL A 131 11.78 -0.01 -27.11
N ASP A 132 10.77 -0.42 -26.35
CA ASP A 132 10.16 0.41 -25.31
C ASP A 132 11.14 0.74 -24.17
N PRO A 133 11.90 -0.22 -23.59
CA PRO A 133 12.93 0.12 -22.61
C PRO A 133 14.07 0.96 -23.19
N LEU A 134 14.50 0.71 -24.43
CA LEU A 134 15.56 1.50 -25.06
C LEU A 134 15.14 2.96 -25.27
N ILE A 135 13.91 3.19 -25.72
CA ILE A 135 13.38 4.55 -25.87
C ILE A 135 13.26 5.21 -24.50
N GLY A 136 12.78 4.49 -23.49
CA GLY A 136 12.77 4.99 -22.10
C GLY A 136 14.16 5.39 -21.60
N LEU A 137 15.20 4.60 -21.88
CA LEU A 137 16.59 4.94 -21.53
C LEU A 137 17.09 6.19 -22.26
N ILE A 138 16.78 6.31 -23.56
CA ILE A 138 17.13 7.50 -24.36
C ILE A 138 16.44 8.74 -23.79
N GLU A 139 15.17 8.63 -23.40
CA GLU A 139 14.42 9.73 -22.77
C GLU A 139 15.05 10.18 -21.45
N MET A 140 15.57 9.25 -20.64
CA MET A 140 16.26 9.59 -19.39
C MET A 140 17.57 10.35 -19.61
N MET A 141 18.14 10.30 -20.82
CA MET A 141 19.29 11.11 -21.19
C MET A 141 18.91 12.53 -21.61
N LEU A 142 17.63 12.80 -21.90
CA LEU A 142 17.18 14.13 -22.29
C LEU A 142 17.25 15.12 -21.11
N PRO A 143 17.76 16.35 -21.33
CA PRO A 143 17.93 17.34 -20.27
C PRO A 143 16.60 17.79 -19.66
N ALA A 144 15.51 17.80 -20.44
CA ALA A 144 14.18 18.11 -19.97
C ALA A 144 13.65 17.06 -18.96
N SER A 145 13.84 15.77 -19.25
CA SER A 145 13.46 14.67 -18.36
C SER A 145 14.22 14.73 -17.03
N ARG A 146 15.55 14.98 -17.10
CA ARG A 146 16.39 15.13 -15.90
C ARG A 146 15.95 16.28 -15.00
N LYS A 147 15.67 17.45 -15.58
CA LYS A 147 15.21 18.64 -14.84
C LYS A 147 13.92 18.36 -14.08
N ASN A 148 12.94 17.75 -14.75
CA ASN A 148 11.63 17.46 -14.17
C ASN A 148 11.72 16.39 -13.07
N ARG A 149 12.57 15.37 -13.25
CA ARG A 149 12.83 14.36 -12.23
C ARG A 149 13.43 14.96 -10.97
N VAL A 150 14.44 15.82 -11.11
CA VAL A 150 15.07 16.52 -9.98
C VAL A 150 14.04 17.39 -9.25
N GLN A 151 13.19 18.10 -10.00
CA GLN A 151 12.13 18.93 -9.40
C GLN A 151 11.11 18.10 -8.61
N ARG A 152 10.65 16.94 -9.11
CA ARG A 152 9.75 16.06 -8.35
C ARG A 152 10.39 15.48 -7.10
N LEU A 153 11.67 15.08 -7.19
CA LEU A 153 12.40 14.59 -6.02
C LEU A 153 12.54 15.67 -4.96
N ALA A 154 12.83 16.91 -5.38
CA ALA A 154 12.87 18.07 -4.48
C ALA A 154 11.51 18.36 -3.84
N GLN A 155 10.42 18.36 -4.62
CA GLN A 155 9.06 18.53 -4.11
C GLN A 155 8.66 17.43 -3.13
N THR A 156 8.94 16.17 -3.46
CA THR A 156 8.63 15.03 -2.59
C THR A 156 9.42 15.11 -1.28
N LYS A 157 10.68 15.56 -1.34
CA LYS A 157 11.50 15.78 -0.16
C LYS A 157 10.94 16.92 0.70
N ALA A 158 10.58 18.05 0.09
CA ALA A 158 9.98 19.18 0.78
C ALA A 158 8.65 18.81 1.46
N GLU A 159 7.77 18.05 0.78
CA GLU A 159 6.52 17.54 1.36
C GLU A 159 6.75 16.60 2.54
N ARG A 160 7.77 15.72 2.47
CA ARG A 160 8.13 14.83 3.58
C ARG A 160 8.62 15.62 4.78
N GLU A 161 9.49 16.60 4.55
CA GLU A 161 10.00 17.48 5.61
C GLU A 161 8.88 18.31 6.24
N GLN A 162 7.94 18.82 5.44
CA GLN A 162 6.77 19.53 5.95
C GLN A 162 5.89 18.63 6.81
N LYS A 163 5.53 17.44 6.31
CA LYS A 163 4.74 16.47 7.10
C LYS A 163 5.43 16.06 8.40
N GLN A 164 6.76 15.95 8.39
CA GLN A 164 7.51 15.64 9.60
C GLN A 164 7.49 16.79 10.60
N ARG A 165 7.64 18.04 10.14
CA ARG A 165 7.48 19.23 10.99
C ARG A 165 6.07 19.34 11.57
N ASP A 166 5.04 19.10 10.75
CA ASP A 166 3.64 19.16 11.21
C ASP A 166 3.35 18.09 12.26
N LYS A 167 3.88 16.86 12.08
CA LYS A 167 3.77 15.79 13.08
C LYS A 167 4.44 16.16 14.40
N ILE A 168 5.67 16.69 14.35
CA ILE A 168 6.40 17.11 15.56
C ILE A 168 5.61 18.21 16.28
N ARG A 169 5.12 19.21 15.55
CA ARG A 169 4.31 20.29 16.12
C ARG A 169 3.03 19.78 16.78
N LEU A 170 2.31 18.85 16.13
CA LEU A 170 1.10 18.25 16.71
C LEU A 170 1.41 17.42 17.96
N LEU A 171 2.54 16.68 17.96
CA LEU A 171 2.97 15.93 19.13
C LEU A 171 3.32 16.86 20.30
N GLU A 172 4.04 17.96 20.05
CA GLU A 172 4.35 18.96 21.07
C GLU A 172 3.09 19.61 21.64
N GLU A 173 2.10 19.94 20.80
CA GLU A 173 0.82 20.52 21.22
C GLU A 173 0.01 19.53 22.07
N VAL A 174 -0.04 18.25 21.67
CA VAL A 174 -0.73 17.19 22.44
C VAL A 174 -0.04 16.97 23.78
N LEU A 175 1.29 16.91 23.82
CA LEU A 175 2.05 16.73 25.06
C LEU A 175 1.89 17.91 26.01
N ALA A 176 1.92 19.15 25.50
CA ALA A 176 1.71 20.34 26.30
C ALA A 176 0.30 20.38 26.91
N LYS A 177 -0.70 19.99 26.12
CA LYS A 177 -2.08 19.87 26.59
C LYS A 177 -2.25 18.76 27.62
N GLU A 178 -1.66 17.60 27.40
CA GLU A 178 -1.73 16.48 28.35
C GLU A 178 -1.08 16.86 29.69
N GLU A 179 0.06 17.55 29.68
CA GLU A 179 0.71 18.00 30.91
C GLU A 179 -0.12 19.05 31.66
N TYR A 180 -0.76 19.97 30.94
CA TYR A 180 -1.71 20.92 31.53
C TYR A 180 -2.92 20.19 32.17
N ASP A 181 -3.51 19.25 31.43
CA ASP A 181 -4.65 18.46 31.92
C ASP A 181 -4.25 17.63 33.15
N ARG A 182 -3.04 17.05 33.16
CA ARG A 182 -2.50 16.30 34.30
C ARG A 182 -2.34 17.16 35.54
N GLN A 183 -1.84 18.40 35.39
CA GLN A 183 -1.72 19.34 36.51
C GLN A 183 -3.09 19.69 37.09
N ASN A 184 -4.07 20.01 36.22
CA ASN A 184 -5.43 20.30 36.63
C ASN A 184 -6.08 19.09 37.34
N TRP A 185 -5.87 17.87 36.83
CA TRP A 185 -6.37 16.65 37.48
C TRP A 185 -5.74 16.42 38.83
N ARG A 186 -4.43 16.68 39.01
CA ARG A 186 -3.79 16.57 40.32
C ARG A 186 -4.44 17.47 41.35
N GLU A 187 -4.77 18.70 40.98
CA GLU A 187 -5.46 19.64 41.89
C GLU A 187 -6.86 19.15 42.26
N ILE A 188 -7.65 18.71 41.27
CA ILE A 188 -9.03 18.25 41.46
C ILE A 188 -9.10 16.93 42.25
N LEU A 189 -8.20 16.00 41.96
CA LEU A 189 -8.23 14.63 42.51
C LEU A 189 -7.50 14.51 43.85
N LYS A 190 -6.65 15.47 44.24
CA LYS A 190 -5.94 15.47 45.53
C LYS A 190 -6.81 15.13 46.74
N PRO A 191 -7.97 15.77 46.97
CA PRO A 191 -8.82 15.43 48.13
C PRO A 191 -9.36 13.99 48.07
N GLN A 192 -9.64 13.49 46.86
CA GLN A 192 -10.08 12.11 46.66
C GLN A 192 -8.95 11.12 46.90
N ALA A 193 -7.72 11.45 46.48
CA ALA A 193 -6.53 10.64 46.71
C ALA A 193 -6.19 10.53 48.20
N GLU A 194 -6.30 11.64 48.95
CA GLU A 194 -6.11 11.67 50.40
C GLU A 194 -7.16 10.83 51.12
N LYS A 195 -8.44 10.95 50.71
CA LYS A 195 -9.53 10.13 51.26
C LYS A 195 -9.30 8.63 50.98
N LEU A 196 -8.93 8.29 49.75
CA LEU A 196 -8.66 6.92 49.34
C LEU A 196 -7.45 6.33 50.08
N ALA A 197 -6.39 7.10 50.27
CA ALA A 197 -5.23 6.70 51.05
C ALA A 197 -5.59 6.43 52.53
N GLY A 198 -6.50 7.22 53.09
CA GLY A 198 -7.06 7.01 54.42
C GLY A 198 -7.82 5.68 54.52
N LEU A 199 -8.70 5.40 53.55
CA LEU A 199 -9.47 4.15 53.48
C LEU A 199 -8.58 2.90 53.36
N LEU A 200 -7.46 2.99 52.62
CA LEU A 200 -6.51 1.88 52.45
C LEU A 200 -5.62 1.62 53.67
N THR A 201 -5.51 2.58 54.58
CA THR A 201 -4.59 2.50 55.73
C THR A 201 -5.29 2.36 57.08
N ALA A 202 -6.60 2.56 57.14
CA ALA A 202 -7.41 2.31 58.32
C ALA A 202 -7.55 0.80 58.60
N ASP A 203 -7.62 0.42 59.88
CA ASP A 203 -7.95 -0.95 60.27
C ASP A 203 -9.38 -1.28 59.79
N ILE A 204 -9.48 -2.20 58.83
CA ILE A 204 -10.71 -2.48 58.10
C ILE A 204 -11.65 -3.28 59.01
N THR A 205 -12.58 -2.57 59.65
CA THR A 205 -13.64 -3.18 60.48
C THR A 205 -14.91 -3.48 59.68
N ASP A 206 -15.15 -2.75 58.56
CA ASP A 206 -16.24 -3.02 57.61
C ASP A 206 -15.74 -2.94 56.15
N ILE A 207 -15.42 -4.11 55.58
CA ILE A 207 -14.88 -4.24 54.22
C ILE A 207 -15.88 -3.75 53.16
N LYS A 208 -17.19 -3.95 53.37
CA LYS A 208 -18.20 -3.60 52.35
C LYS A 208 -18.38 -2.11 52.20
N GLN A 209 -18.36 -1.38 53.31
CA GLN A 209 -18.45 0.08 53.28
C GLN A 209 -17.21 0.70 52.61
N VAL A 210 -16.01 0.19 52.92
CA VAL A 210 -14.75 0.66 52.32
C VAL A 210 -14.71 0.40 50.81
N GLU A 211 -15.20 -0.75 50.36
CA GLU A 211 -15.33 -1.08 48.94
C GLU A 211 -16.28 -0.10 48.23
N GLN A 212 -17.47 0.14 48.77
CA GLN A 212 -18.45 1.06 48.16
C GLN A 212 -17.92 2.49 48.03
N GLU A 213 -17.25 3.00 49.07
CA GLU A 213 -16.65 4.34 49.03
C GLU A 213 -15.49 4.41 48.03
N THR A 214 -14.66 3.36 47.96
CA THR A 214 -13.55 3.27 47.00
C THR A 214 -14.05 3.22 45.57
N VAL A 215 -15.10 2.42 45.30
CA VAL A 215 -15.76 2.35 43.99
C VAL A 215 -16.37 3.70 43.62
N GLY A 216 -17.06 4.36 44.55
CA GLY A 216 -17.64 5.69 44.33
C GLY A 216 -16.61 6.75 43.94
N ILE A 217 -15.46 6.75 44.63
CA ILE A 217 -14.32 7.60 44.28
C ILE A 217 -13.79 7.27 42.87
N GLY A 218 -13.63 5.98 42.55
CA GLY A 218 -13.20 5.52 41.23
C GLY A 218 -14.14 5.95 40.10
N VAL A 219 -15.46 5.83 40.29
CA VAL A 219 -16.47 6.27 39.33
C VAL A 219 -16.43 7.79 39.14
N SER A 220 -16.26 8.58 40.20
CA SER A 220 -16.13 10.04 40.11
C SER A 220 -14.87 10.46 39.33
N ALA A 221 -13.74 9.79 39.54
CA ALA A 221 -12.53 10.03 38.77
C ALA A 221 -12.71 9.66 37.28
N TRP A 222 -13.40 8.56 36.99
CA TRP A 222 -13.73 8.15 35.63
C TRP A 222 -14.65 9.15 34.92
N GLN A 223 -15.64 9.72 35.61
CA GLN A 223 -16.52 10.75 35.05
C GLN A 223 -15.78 12.07 34.76
N THR A 224 -14.73 12.38 35.53
CA THR A 224 -13.96 13.63 35.37
C THR A 224 -13.02 13.60 34.16
N GLY A 225 -12.34 12.49 33.89
CA GLY A 225 -11.39 12.40 32.76
C GLY A 225 -11.06 10.98 32.34
N GLY A 226 -11.99 10.06 32.53
CA GLY A 226 -11.89 8.68 32.08
C GLY A 226 -10.75 7.92 32.72
N LEU A 227 -10.07 7.09 31.91
CA LEU A 227 -9.04 6.18 32.39
C LEU A 227 -7.78 6.91 32.89
N SER A 228 -7.44 8.07 32.31
CA SER A 228 -6.25 8.83 32.69
C SER A 228 -6.37 9.39 34.11
N CYS A 229 -7.54 9.96 34.47
CA CYS A 229 -7.80 10.42 35.83
C CYS A 229 -7.77 9.28 36.85
N MET A 230 -8.32 8.11 36.52
CA MET A 230 -8.27 6.95 37.41
C MET A 230 -6.84 6.49 37.70
N ARG A 231 -5.98 6.48 36.67
CA ARG A 231 -4.55 6.15 36.83
C ARG A 231 -3.84 7.17 37.69
N GLU A 232 -3.99 8.45 37.37
CA GLU A 232 -3.36 9.53 38.12
C GLU A 232 -3.82 9.50 39.59
N LEU A 233 -5.12 9.25 39.85
CA LEU A 233 -5.68 9.11 41.19
C LEU A 233 -5.03 7.95 41.96
N ARG A 234 -4.90 6.77 41.34
CA ARG A 234 -4.21 5.62 41.95
C ARG A 234 -2.75 5.96 42.25
N ASP A 235 -2.04 6.54 41.30
CA ASP A 235 -0.62 6.87 41.46
C ASP A 235 -0.41 7.90 42.58
N MET A 236 -1.25 8.93 42.65
CA MET A 236 -1.26 9.90 43.75
C MET A 236 -1.56 9.23 45.10
N THR A 237 -2.57 8.36 45.15
CA THR A 237 -2.95 7.63 46.36
C THR A 237 -1.80 6.75 46.88
N MET A 238 -1.18 5.99 45.98
CA MET A 238 -0.03 5.13 46.32
C MET A 238 1.19 5.96 46.77
N SER A 239 1.42 7.12 46.16
CA SER A 239 2.46 8.06 46.59
C SER A 239 2.21 8.57 48.02
N ILE A 240 0.97 8.98 48.33
CA ILE A 240 0.56 9.44 49.66
C ILE A 240 0.73 8.32 50.70
N CYS A 241 0.29 7.10 50.39
CA CYS A 241 0.45 5.94 51.26
C CYS A 241 1.92 5.66 51.58
N LYS A 242 2.80 5.65 50.55
CA LYS A 242 4.25 5.46 50.72
C LYS A 242 4.87 6.56 51.58
N GLN A 243 4.50 7.82 51.35
CA GLN A 243 5.04 8.96 52.08
C GLN A 243 4.62 8.95 53.56
N LYS A 244 3.36 8.63 53.84
CA LYS A 244 2.77 8.72 55.18
C LYS A 244 3.05 7.49 56.06
N TYR A 245 3.26 6.32 55.47
CA TYR A 245 3.32 5.05 56.22
C TYR A 245 4.59 4.21 56.02
N ARG A 246 5.62 4.77 55.37
CA ARG A 246 7.05 4.40 55.18
C ARG A 246 7.55 2.93 55.20
N ASP A 247 6.84 1.92 55.70
CA ASP A 247 7.29 0.52 55.76
C ASP A 247 6.17 -0.54 55.89
N LYS A 248 4.88 -0.17 55.99
CA LYS A 248 3.80 -1.18 55.89
C LYS A 248 3.53 -1.48 54.41
N ALA A 249 3.65 -2.74 54.02
CA ALA A 249 3.25 -3.23 52.70
C ALA A 249 1.78 -2.86 52.45
N THR A 250 1.55 -1.74 51.77
CA THR A 250 0.21 -1.29 51.42
C THR A 250 -0.25 -2.18 50.27
N VAL A 251 -1.15 -3.11 50.56
CA VAL A 251 -1.71 -3.99 49.55
C VAL A 251 -2.64 -3.15 48.66
N ASP A 252 -2.38 -3.16 47.36
CA ASP A 252 -3.11 -2.38 46.37
C ASP A 252 -4.47 -3.03 46.06
N TYR A 253 -5.40 -2.88 47.00
CA TYR A 253 -6.79 -3.33 46.86
C TYR A 253 -7.59 -2.51 45.84
N ILE A 254 -7.08 -1.34 45.42
CA ILE A 254 -7.69 -0.51 44.37
C ILE A 254 -7.83 -1.31 43.08
N ASN A 255 -6.81 -2.13 42.74
CA ASN A 255 -6.90 -3.01 41.58
C ASN A 255 -8.16 -3.86 41.66
N PHE A 256 -8.38 -4.56 42.77
CA PHE A 256 -9.51 -5.47 42.93
C PHE A 256 -10.87 -4.73 42.94
N TRP A 257 -10.98 -3.63 43.67
CA TRP A 257 -12.26 -2.91 43.81
C TRP A 257 -12.66 -2.10 42.57
N TRP A 258 -11.71 -1.68 41.74
CA TRP A 258 -12.01 -0.99 40.48
C TRP A 258 -12.06 -1.93 39.27
N ASP A 259 -12.08 -3.25 39.51
CA ASP A 259 -12.31 -4.22 38.44
C ASP A 259 -13.73 -4.04 37.90
N GLY A 260 -13.85 -3.70 36.61
CA GLY A 260 -15.12 -3.39 35.95
C GLY A 260 -15.41 -1.90 35.71
N ILE A 261 -14.66 -0.97 36.31
CA ILE A 261 -14.76 0.48 36.00
C ILE A 261 -13.87 0.81 34.79
N GLY A 262 -14.30 0.40 33.60
CA GLY A 262 -13.52 0.58 32.37
C GLY A 262 -12.20 -0.22 32.35
N ASN A 263 -11.50 -0.24 31.21
CA ASN A 263 -10.24 -0.98 31.07
C ASN A 263 -9.03 -0.12 31.47
N TRP A 264 -9.06 0.44 32.68
CA TRP A 264 -8.06 1.42 33.14
C TRP A 264 -6.66 0.81 33.31
N ARG A 265 -6.55 -0.51 33.38
CA ARG A 265 -5.25 -1.22 33.44
C ARG A 265 -4.57 -1.42 32.08
N ALA A 266 -5.29 -1.29 30.97
CA ALA A 266 -4.70 -1.48 29.64
C ALA A 266 -3.62 -0.42 29.35
N ALA A 267 -2.48 -0.79 28.75
CA ALA A 267 -1.47 0.20 28.39
C ALA A 267 -2.08 1.34 27.54
N PRO A 268 -1.66 2.60 27.76
CA PRO A 268 -2.06 3.67 26.84
C PRO A 268 -1.66 3.28 25.42
N ILE A 269 -2.56 3.48 24.47
CA ILE A 269 -2.27 3.26 23.05
C ILE A 269 -1.30 4.37 22.66
N GLY A 270 -0.01 4.03 22.59
CA GLY A 270 1.06 4.88 22.06
C GLY A 270 1.05 4.90 20.54
#